data_AF-A0AAD6UJW9-F1
#
_entry.id   AF-A0AAD6UJW9-F1
#
_cell.length_a   1.000
_cell.length_b   1.000
_cell.length_c   1.000
_cell.angle_alpha   90.00
_cell.angle_beta   90.00
_cell.angle_gamma   90.00
#
_symmetry.space_group_name_H-M   'P 1'
#
loop_
_entity.id
_entity.type
_entity.pdbx_description
1 polymer ?
#
loop_
_entity_poly.entity_id
_entity_poly.type
_entity_poly.pdbx_seq_one_letter_code
_entity_poly.pdbx_strand_id
1 'polypeptide(L)'
;VGAVLSVWDIAERAKHSKADAHDIALRAEAILHVVADAVPDPTCIPQPMLQSIKSFVTLLDDVQIHMNAITSTGRLSRVLRLNHNERALQTIKTQLDDACRDLLVAAALRGEVQHEQLGAQQTQLVVQQTHLAAQQTQTHLEVVKVVVATEALAPNISKLLLLHSVFFTNP
;
A
#
# COMPACT_ATOMS: atom_id res chain seq x y z
N VAL A 1 8.42 -18.42 0.99
CA VAL A 1 9.86 -18.77 0.96
C VAL A 1 10.08 -20.29 0.96
N GLY A 2 9.70 -21.03 2.00
CA GLY A 2 9.95 -22.49 2.09
C GLY A 2 9.47 -23.32 0.88
N ALA A 3 8.24 -23.07 0.39
CA ALA A 3 7.71 -23.78 -0.77
C ALA A 3 8.51 -23.51 -2.07
N VAL A 4 9.03 -22.29 -2.26
CA VAL A 4 9.84 -21.94 -3.44
C VAL A 4 11.22 -22.61 -3.38
N LEU A 5 11.82 -22.70 -2.18
CA LEU A 5 13.07 -23.44 -1.99
C LEU A 5 12.89 -24.94 -2.29
N SER A 6 11.75 -25.52 -1.90
CA SER A 6 11.42 -26.91 -2.25
C SER A 6 11.34 -27.12 -3.77
N VAL A 7 10.76 -26.18 -4.52
CA VAL A 7 10.72 -26.22 -5.99
C VAL A 7 12.15 -26.17 -6.58
N TRP A 8 13.01 -25.30 -6.04
CA TRP A 8 14.42 -25.21 -6.42
C TRP A 8 15.17 -26.52 -6.18
N ASP A 9 15.02 -27.11 -5.01
CA ASP A 9 15.62 -28.40 -4.67
C ASP A 9 15.22 -29.51 -5.65
N ILE A 10 13.95 -29.52 -6.09
CA ILE A 10 13.47 -30.49 -7.09
C ILE A 10 14.10 -30.21 -8.45
N ALA A 11 14.20 -28.94 -8.85
CA ALA A 11 14.81 -28.54 -10.10
C ALA A 11 16.29 -28.94 -10.17
N GLU A 12 17.06 -28.78 -9.10
CA GLU A 12 18.46 -29.19 -9.03
C GLU A 12 18.65 -30.71 -9.14
N ARG A 13 17.75 -31.47 -8.50
CA ARG A 13 17.77 -32.94 -8.53
C ARG A 13 17.23 -33.53 -9.83
N ALA A 14 16.67 -32.72 -10.72
CA ALA A 14 16.07 -33.17 -11.97
C ALA A 14 17.10 -33.88 -12.86
N LYS A 15 16.85 -35.16 -13.19
CA LYS A 15 17.71 -35.92 -14.14
C LYS A 15 17.31 -35.67 -15.60
N HIS A 16 16.06 -35.28 -15.82
CA HIS A 16 15.46 -35.03 -17.12
C HIS A 16 14.65 -33.73 -17.06
N SER A 17 14.41 -33.09 -18.21
CA SER A 17 13.69 -31.80 -18.29
C SER A 17 14.28 -30.70 -17.40
N LYS A 18 15.61 -30.69 -17.26
CA LYS A 18 16.35 -29.75 -16.39
C LYS A 18 16.06 -28.29 -16.72
N ALA A 19 16.06 -27.95 -18.01
CA ALA A 19 15.81 -26.57 -18.45
C ALA A 19 14.40 -26.11 -18.03
N ASP A 20 13.39 -26.95 -18.23
CA ASP A 20 12.01 -26.62 -17.85
C ASP A 20 11.83 -26.56 -16.34
N ALA A 21 12.43 -27.49 -15.60
CA ALA A 21 12.38 -27.51 -14.14
C ALA A 21 13.04 -26.25 -13.55
N HIS A 22 14.15 -25.82 -14.13
CA HIS A 22 14.85 -24.60 -13.74
C HIS A 22 14.07 -23.33 -14.10
N ASP A 23 13.47 -23.27 -15.29
CA ASP A 23 12.58 -22.18 -15.71
C ASP A 23 11.37 -22.03 -14.77
N ILE A 24 10.77 -23.15 -14.34
CA ILE A 24 9.68 -23.14 -13.35
C ILE A 24 10.16 -22.61 -12.00
N ALA A 25 11.35 -23.02 -11.54
CA ALA A 25 11.91 -22.53 -10.28
C ALA A 25 12.21 -21.01 -10.33
N LEU A 26 12.77 -20.53 -11.44
CA LEU A 26 13.00 -19.09 -11.67
C LEU A 26 11.71 -18.29 -11.66
N ARG A 27 10.62 -18.80 -12.25
CA ARG A 27 9.31 -18.14 -12.22
C ARG A 27 8.75 -18.08 -10.80
N ALA A 28 8.83 -19.17 -10.05
CA ALA A 28 8.42 -19.21 -8.65
C ALA A 28 9.21 -18.22 -7.77
N GLU A 29 10.52 -18.09 -8.03
CA GLU A 29 11.39 -17.11 -7.36
C GLU A 29 11.02 -15.67 -7.73
N ALA A 30 10.80 -15.38 -9.02
CA ALA A 30 10.38 -14.06 -9.46
C ALA A 30 9.07 -13.62 -8.78
N ILE A 31 8.09 -14.53 -8.66
CA ILE A 31 6.84 -14.25 -7.95
C ILE A 31 7.09 -13.98 -6.46
N LEU A 32 8.00 -14.74 -5.83
CA LEU A 32 8.38 -14.50 -4.43
C LEU A 32 8.98 -13.10 -4.23
N HIS A 33 9.81 -12.63 -5.17
CA HIS A 33 10.33 -11.27 -5.14
C HIS A 33 9.20 -10.23 -5.25
N VAL A 34 8.24 -10.42 -6.15
CA VAL A 34 7.06 -9.55 -6.26
C VAL A 34 6.31 -9.47 -4.93
N VAL A 35 6.11 -10.61 -4.25
CA VAL A 35 5.47 -10.63 -2.92
C VAL A 35 6.30 -9.87 -1.89
N ALA A 36 7.62 -10.07 -1.87
CA ALA A 36 8.51 -9.41 -0.93
C ALA A 36 8.52 -7.89 -1.12
N ASP A 37 8.53 -7.42 -2.37
CA ASP A 37 8.51 -5.99 -2.69
C ASP A 37 7.15 -5.35 -2.37
N ALA A 38 6.06 -6.08 -2.64
CA ALA A 38 4.71 -5.56 -2.44
C ALA A 38 4.23 -5.65 -0.98
N VAL A 39 4.82 -6.54 -0.15
CA VAL A 39 4.56 -6.66 1.30
C VAL A 39 5.78 -6.20 2.12
N PRO A 40 5.99 -4.89 2.29
CA PRO A 40 7.07 -4.38 3.13
C PRO A 40 6.81 -4.64 4.64
N ASP A 41 5.53 -4.76 5.04
CA ASP A 41 5.13 -5.09 6.41
C ASP A 41 4.12 -6.25 6.41
N PRO A 42 4.48 -7.42 6.97
CA PRO A 42 3.62 -8.61 6.98
C PRO A 42 2.42 -8.48 7.92
N THR A 43 2.36 -7.47 8.78
CA THR A 43 1.24 -7.27 9.71
C THR A 43 0.03 -6.58 9.07
N CYS A 44 0.23 -5.92 7.92
CA CYS A 44 -0.80 -5.11 7.25
C CYS A 44 -0.91 -5.46 5.76
N ILE A 45 -1.39 -6.68 5.48
CA ILE A 45 -1.58 -7.18 4.11
C ILE A 45 -3.04 -6.98 3.69
N PRO A 46 -3.31 -6.23 2.60
CA PRO A 46 -4.67 -6.10 2.06
C PRO A 46 -5.28 -7.45 1.70
N GLN A 47 -6.57 -7.64 1.96
CA GLN A 47 -7.26 -8.92 1.75
C GLN A 47 -7.14 -9.48 0.32
N PRO A 48 -7.25 -8.69 -0.78
CA PRO A 48 -7.05 -9.20 -2.13
C PRO A 48 -5.65 -9.77 -2.33
N MET A 49 -4.63 -9.08 -1.80
CA MET A 49 -3.24 -9.50 -1.88
C MET A 49 -2.98 -10.75 -1.05
N LEU A 50 -3.57 -10.85 0.14
CA LEU A 50 -3.51 -12.04 0.98
C LEU A 50 -4.10 -13.27 0.28
N GLN A 51 -5.20 -13.10 -0.48
CA GLN A 51 -5.78 -14.18 -1.27
C GLN A 51 -4.86 -14.61 -2.41
N SER A 52 -4.29 -13.67 -3.17
CA SER A 52 -3.33 -14.00 -4.24
C SER A 52 -2.10 -14.72 -3.71
N ILE A 53 -1.56 -14.31 -2.55
CA ILE A 53 -0.44 -15.01 -1.88
C ILE A 53 -0.84 -16.44 -1.50
N LYS A 54 -2.02 -16.65 -0.93
CA LYS A 54 -2.51 -18.00 -0.57
C LYS A 54 -2.67 -18.87 -1.80
N SER A 55 -3.29 -18.36 -2.86
CA SER A 55 -3.43 -19.08 -4.14
C SER A 55 -2.08 -19.47 -4.72
N PHE A 56 -1.11 -18.56 -4.68
CA PHE A 56 0.26 -18.85 -5.10
C PHE A 56 0.91 -19.97 -4.27
N VAL A 57 0.75 -19.97 -2.95
CA VAL A 57 1.27 -21.05 -2.09
C VAL A 57 0.66 -22.40 -2.45
N THR A 58 -0.66 -22.47 -2.63
CA THR A 58 -1.33 -23.71 -3.07
C THR A 58 -0.82 -24.17 -4.43
N LEU A 59 -0.63 -23.25 -5.38
CA LEU A 59 -0.07 -23.56 -6.69
C LEU A 59 1.35 -24.14 -6.58
N LEU A 60 2.18 -23.63 -5.67
CA LEU A 60 3.53 -24.19 -5.44
C LEU A 60 3.50 -25.62 -4.92
N ASP A 61 2.49 -26.00 -4.15
CA ASP A 61 2.34 -27.39 -3.69
C ASP A 61 2.00 -28.31 -4.88
N ASP A 62 1.09 -27.89 -5.76
CA ASP A 62 0.77 -28.62 -7.00
C ASP A 62 1.98 -28.73 -7.92
N VAL A 63 2.74 -27.64 -8.08
CA VAL A 63 4.00 -27.59 -8.85
C VAL A 63 4.98 -28.63 -8.31
N GLN A 64 5.18 -28.71 -7.00
CA GLN A 64 6.08 -29.67 -6.37
C GLN A 64 5.65 -31.11 -6.65
N ILE A 65 4.36 -31.42 -6.58
CA ILE A 65 3.82 -32.76 -6.88
C ILE A 65 4.14 -33.14 -8.34
N HIS A 66 3.82 -32.25 -9.28
CA HIS A 66 4.05 -32.50 -10.69
C HIS A 66 5.54 -32.57 -11.05
N MET A 67 6.37 -31.68 -10.53
CA MET A 67 7.80 -31.70 -10.76
C MET A 67 8.46 -32.95 -10.18
N ASN A 68 8.07 -33.39 -8.98
CA ASN A 68 8.56 -34.66 -8.43
C ASN A 68 8.16 -35.86 -9.30
N ALA A 69 6.93 -35.90 -9.79
CA ALA A 69 6.47 -36.97 -10.67
C ALA A 69 7.27 -36.99 -11.99
N ILE A 70 7.53 -35.85 -12.59
CA ILE A 70 8.25 -35.75 -13.87
C ILE A 70 9.74 -36.07 -13.69
N THR A 71 10.37 -35.53 -12.65
CA THR A 71 11.81 -35.70 -12.41
C THR A 71 12.18 -37.12 -11.93
N SER A 72 11.24 -37.84 -11.31
CA SER A 72 11.44 -39.24 -10.87
C SER A 72 11.08 -40.30 -11.93
N THR A 73 10.49 -39.92 -13.07
CA THR A 73 10.12 -40.91 -14.10
C THR A 73 11.32 -41.58 -14.74
N GLY A 74 11.31 -42.92 -14.75
CA GLY A 74 12.30 -43.74 -15.44
C GLY A 74 12.26 -43.54 -16.96
N ARG A 75 13.38 -43.86 -17.63
CA ARG A 75 13.60 -43.58 -19.07
C ARG A 75 12.49 -44.11 -19.98
N LEU A 76 11.93 -45.29 -19.70
CA LEU A 76 10.88 -45.92 -20.51
C LEU A 76 9.51 -45.22 -20.32
N SER A 77 9.12 -44.95 -19.09
CA SER A 77 7.89 -44.23 -18.74
C SER A 77 7.90 -42.80 -19.28
N ARG A 78 9.08 -42.18 -19.32
CA ARG A 78 9.28 -40.86 -19.91
C ARG A 78 8.99 -40.85 -21.41
N VAL A 79 9.50 -41.82 -22.16
CA VAL A 79 9.27 -41.91 -23.63
C VAL A 79 7.78 -42.12 -23.93
N LEU A 80 7.10 -42.95 -23.14
CA LEU A 80 5.66 -43.18 -23.31
C LEU A 80 4.78 -41.99 -22.93
N ARG A 81 5.29 -41.07 -22.09
CA ARG A 81 4.53 -39.93 -21.57
C ARG A 81 5.09 -38.56 -21.97
N LEU A 82 6.00 -38.53 -22.95
CA LEU A 82 6.80 -37.34 -23.27
C LEU A 82 5.92 -36.13 -23.61
N ASN A 83 4.94 -36.31 -24.50
CA ASN A 83 3.97 -35.27 -24.87
C ASN A 83 3.06 -34.82 -23.73
N HIS A 84 2.74 -35.72 -22.79
CA HIS A 84 1.90 -35.39 -21.64
C HIS A 84 2.68 -34.58 -20.61
N ASN A 85 3.94 -34.94 -20.36
CA ASN A 85 4.82 -34.23 -19.44
C ASN A 85 5.15 -32.82 -19.97
N GLU A 86 5.42 -32.67 -21.27
CA GLU A 86 5.65 -31.35 -21.88
C GLU A 86 4.42 -30.44 -21.75
N ARG A 87 3.22 -30.96 -22.03
CA ARG A 87 1.98 -30.20 -21.83
C ARG A 87 1.78 -29.82 -20.36
N ALA A 88 2.01 -30.75 -19.43
CA ALA A 88 1.86 -30.49 -18.00
C ALA A 88 2.83 -29.40 -17.51
N LEU A 89 4.10 -29.45 -17.93
CA LEU A 89 5.08 -28.40 -17.62
C LEU A 89 4.66 -27.06 -18.21
N GLN A 90 4.16 -27.04 -19.44
CA GLN A 90 3.68 -25.81 -20.06
C GLN A 90 2.47 -25.23 -19.30
N THR A 91 1.51 -26.07 -18.88
CA THR A 91 0.38 -25.64 -18.06
C THR A 91 0.83 -25.02 -16.75
N ILE A 92 1.81 -25.63 -16.07
CA ILE A 92 2.39 -25.10 -14.83
C ILE A 92 3.01 -23.71 -15.06
N LYS A 93 3.80 -23.56 -16.14
CA LYS A 93 4.39 -22.25 -16.48
C LYS A 93 3.32 -21.19 -16.69
N THR A 94 2.25 -21.51 -17.43
CA THR A 94 1.13 -20.58 -17.63
C THR A 94 0.44 -20.23 -16.32
N GLN A 95 0.18 -21.21 -15.44
CA GLN A 95 -0.45 -20.95 -14.15
C GLN A 95 0.42 -20.05 -13.24
N LEU A 96 1.74 -20.21 -13.28
CA LEU A 96 2.65 -19.32 -12.56
C LEU A 96 2.65 -17.91 -13.15
N ASP A 97 2.59 -17.76 -14.47
CA ASP A 97 2.49 -16.46 -15.13
C ASP A 97 1.19 -15.73 -14.79
N ASP A 98 0.08 -16.47 -14.74
CA ASP A 98 -1.23 -15.94 -14.35
C ASP A 98 -1.22 -15.54 -12.86
N ALA A 99 -0.67 -16.37 -11.98
CA ALA A 99 -0.51 -16.03 -10.57
C ALA A 99 0.38 -14.79 -10.35
N CYS A 100 1.45 -14.64 -11.13
CA CYS A 100 2.30 -13.46 -11.13
C CYS A 100 1.50 -12.21 -11.51
N ARG A 101 0.71 -12.29 -12.59
CA ARG A 101 -0.14 -11.20 -13.06
C ARG A 101 -1.17 -10.79 -12.01
N ASP A 102 -1.84 -11.76 -11.39
CA ASP A 102 -2.83 -11.49 -10.34
C ASP A 102 -2.20 -10.81 -9.13
N LEU A 103 -0.99 -11.20 -8.75
CA LEU A 103 -0.21 -10.56 -7.69
C LEU A 103 0.18 -9.12 -8.04
N LEU A 104 0.64 -8.88 -9.27
CA LEU A 104 0.98 -7.53 -9.74
C LEU A 104 -0.25 -6.62 -9.78
N VAL A 105 -1.40 -7.11 -10.23
CA VAL A 105 -2.66 -6.35 -10.22
C VAL A 105 -3.09 -6.04 -8.79
N ALA A 106 -3.02 -7.01 -7.88
CA ALA A 106 -3.34 -6.79 -6.46
C ALA A 106 -2.39 -5.78 -5.81
N ALA A 107 -1.11 -5.79 -6.18
CA ALA A 107 -0.11 -4.83 -5.71
C ALA A 107 -0.36 -3.42 -6.27
N ALA A 108 -0.74 -3.30 -7.54
CA ALA A 108 -1.07 -2.01 -8.17
C ALA A 108 -2.29 -1.34 -7.52
N LEU A 109 -3.36 -2.12 -7.26
CA LEU A 109 -4.55 -1.63 -6.56
C LEU A 109 -4.23 -1.06 -5.17
N ARG A 110 -3.22 -1.63 -4.46
CA ARG A 110 -2.75 -1.06 -3.19
C ARG A 110 -2.11 0.31 -3.38
N GLY A 111 -1.31 0.48 -4.44
CA GLY A 111 -0.67 1.75 -4.78
C GLY A 111 -1.69 2.87 -5.05
N GLU A 112 -2.75 2.55 -5.81
CA GLU A 112 -3.82 3.51 -6.14
C GLU A 112 -4.63 3.92 -4.90
N VAL A 113 -5.03 2.95 -4.07
CA VAL A 113 -5.80 3.23 -2.84
C VAL A 113 -4.98 4.08 -1.84
N GLN A 114 -3.67 3.85 -1.74
CA GLN A 114 -2.81 4.68 -0.90
C GLN A 114 -2.68 6.12 -1.44
N HIS A 115 -2.66 6.29 -2.76
CA HIS A 115 -2.58 7.61 -3.39
C HIS A 115 -3.88 8.41 -3.20
N GLU A 116 -5.04 7.77 -3.35
CA GLU A 116 -6.33 8.43 -3.10
C GLU A 116 -6.51 8.81 -1.63
N GLN A 117 -6.08 7.97 -0.69
CA GLN A 117 -6.14 8.27 0.74
C GLN A 117 -5.22 9.45 1.13
N LEU A 118 -4.02 9.52 0.56
CA LEU A 118 -3.12 10.65 0.74
C LEU A 118 -3.71 11.94 0.14
N GLY A 119 -4.31 11.86 -1.06
CA GLY A 119 -5.01 12.99 -1.67
C GLY A 119 -6.18 13.50 -0.82
N ALA A 120 -6.98 12.58 -0.27
CA ALA A 120 -8.10 12.93 0.62
C ALA A 120 -7.63 13.57 1.94
N GLN A 121 -6.57 13.03 2.55
CA GLN A 121 -5.98 13.61 3.76
C GLN A 121 -5.38 15.00 3.50
N GLN A 122 -4.69 15.19 2.39
CA GLN A 122 -4.12 16.48 2.02
C GLN A 122 -5.22 17.52 1.77
N THR A 123 -6.33 17.11 1.14
CA THR A 123 -7.50 17.97 0.94
C THR A 123 -8.14 18.35 2.28
N GLN A 124 -8.29 17.41 3.23
CA GLN A 124 -8.79 17.71 4.58
C GLN A 124 -7.87 18.66 5.35
N LEU A 125 -6.55 18.51 5.23
CA LEU A 125 -5.57 19.38 5.88
C LEU A 125 -5.63 20.81 5.33
N VAL A 126 -5.78 20.96 4.01
CA VAL A 126 -5.95 22.28 3.37
C VAL A 126 -7.25 22.94 3.83
N VAL A 127 -8.36 22.19 3.90
CA VAL A 127 -9.65 22.71 4.40
C VAL A 127 -9.56 23.11 5.87
N GLN A 128 -8.89 22.33 6.72
CA GLN A 128 -8.66 22.70 8.12
C GLN A 128 -7.82 23.97 8.24
N GLN A 129 -6.74 24.10 7.47
CA GLN A 129 -5.91 25.30 7.48
C GLN A 129 -6.68 26.55 7.01
N THR A 130 -7.53 26.42 5.99
CA THR A 130 -8.37 27.54 5.53
C THR A 130 -9.42 27.93 6.57
N HIS A 131 -10.03 26.99 7.28
CA HIS A 131 -10.94 27.28 8.39
C HIS A 131 -10.23 28.00 9.55
N LEU A 132 -9.01 27.57 9.88
CA LEU A 132 -8.23 28.14 10.97
C LEU A 132 -7.76 29.57 10.62
N ALA A 133 -7.34 29.80 9.38
CA ALA A 133 -7.01 31.13 8.87
C ALA A 133 -8.26 32.05 8.87
N ALA A 134 -9.43 31.54 8.48
CA ALA A 134 -10.68 32.31 8.54
C ALA A 134 -11.03 32.72 9.97
N GLN A 135 -10.93 31.81 10.95
CA GLN A 135 -11.15 32.13 12.37
C GLN A 135 -10.16 33.17 12.91
N GLN A 136 -8.88 33.06 12.57
CA GLN A 136 -7.86 34.04 12.97
C GLN A 136 -8.15 35.42 12.38
N THR A 137 -8.61 35.49 11.13
CA THR A 137 -8.98 36.75 10.49
C THR A 137 -10.20 37.39 11.16
N GLN A 138 -11.18 36.57 11.55
CA GLN A 138 -12.41 37.01 12.20
C GLN A 138 -12.17 37.53 13.63
N THR A 139 -11.36 36.82 14.40
CA THR A 139 -10.93 37.27 15.74
C THR A 139 -10.10 38.55 15.67
N HIS A 140 -9.21 38.68 14.67
CA HIS A 140 -8.46 39.93 14.47
C HIS A 140 -9.39 41.10 14.13
N LEU A 141 -10.40 40.91 13.29
CA LEU A 141 -11.40 41.92 12.98
C LEU A 141 -12.25 42.33 14.19
N GLU A 142 -12.59 41.39 15.07
CA GLU A 142 -13.29 41.71 16.32
C GLU A 142 -12.41 42.50 17.30
N VAL A 143 -11.15 42.12 17.47
CA VAL A 143 -10.20 42.89 18.29
C VAL A 143 -10.04 44.30 17.75
N VAL A 144 -9.89 44.48 16.44
CA VAL A 144 -9.80 45.81 15.81
C VAL A 144 -11.08 46.62 16.06
N LYS A 145 -12.27 46.02 15.96
CA LYS A 145 -13.53 46.72 16.29
C LYS A 145 -13.59 47.16 17.75
N VAL A 146 -13.14 46.32 18.69
CA VAL A 146 -13.11 46.66 20.12
C VAL A 146 -12.11 47.79 20.39
N VAL A 147 -10.91 47.73 19.80
CA VAL A 147 -9.88 48.77 19.94
C VAL A 147 -10.39 50.11 19.40
N VAL A 148 -10.99 50.12 18.21
CA VAL A 148 -11.57 51.33 17.60
C VAL A 148 -12.74 51.87 18.45
N ALA A 149 -13.57 51.00 19.02
CA ALA A 149 -14.64 51.41 19.93
C ALA A 149 -14.10 52.02 21.24
N THR A 150 -13.01 51.46 21.80
CA THR A 150 -12.36 52.04 22.99
C THR A 150 -11.67 53.37 22.72
N GLU A 151 -11.05 53.55 21.55
CA GLU A 151 -10.47 54.84 21.14
C GLU A 151 -11.54 55.91 20.93
N ALA A 152 -12.73 55.52 20.43
CA ALA A 152 -13.87 56.43 20.31
C ALA A 152 -14.47 56.87 21.67
N LEU A 153 -14.33 56.06 22.73
CA LEU A 153 -14.78 56.40 24.09
C LEU A 153 -13.77 57.23 24.90
N ALA A 154 -12.48 57.17 24.58
CA ALA A 154 -11.41 57.93 25.25
C ALA A 154 -11.66 59.45 25.37
N PRO A 155 -12.16 60.18 24.33
CA PRO A 155 -12.45 61.61 24.46
C PRO A 155 -13.65 61.91 25.37
N ASN A 156 -14.58 60.98 25.54
CA ASN A 156 -15.74 61.16 26.43
C ASN A 156 -15.38 60.93 27.90
N ILE A 157 -14.53 59.94 28.20
CA ILE A 157 -14.02 59.70 29.56
C ILE A 157 -13.13 60.88 30.00
N SER A 158 -12.28 61.39 29.10
CA SER A 158 -11.43 62.55 29.37
C SER A 158 -12.25 63.82 29.68
N LYS A 159 -13.35 64.05 28.96
CA LYS A 159 -14.29 65.16 29.24
C LYS A 159 -15.03 64.99 30.57
N LEU A 160 -15.41 63.76 30.93
CA LEU A 160 -16.10 63.45 32.19
C LEU A 160 -15.17 63.63 33.41
N LEU A 161 -13.90 63.22 33.30
CA LEU A 161 -12.89 63.45 34.33
C LEU A 161 -12.53 64.94 34.47
N LEU A 162 -12.45 65.68 33.37
CA LEU A 162 -12.30 67.14 33.38
C LEU A 162 -13.48 67.83 34.07
N LEU A 163 -14.72 67.45 33.74
CA LEU A 163 -15.92 67.99 34.40
C LEU A 163 -15.93 67.68 35.91
N HIS A 164 -15.54 66.47 36.31
CA HIS A 164 -15.46 66.11 37.73
C HIS A 164 -14.39 66.90 38.48
N SER A 165 -13.26 67.21 37.83
CA SER A 165 -12.20 68.05 38.42
C SER A 165 -12.63 69.52 38.58
N VAL A 166 -13.47 70.04 37.69
CA VAL A 166 -13.98 71.42 37.76
C VAL A 166 -15.06 71.57 38.85
N PHE A 167 -15.85 70.53 39.11
CA PHE A 167 -16.89 70.56 40.15
C PHE A 167 -16.36 70.36 41.58
N PHE A 168 -15.16 69.79 41.77
CA PHE A 168 -14.59 69.50 43.09
C PHE A 168 -13.46 70.45 43.55
N THR A 169 -13.10 71.47 42.77
CA THR A 169 -12.04 72.44 43.12
C THR A 169 -12.52 73.88 43.34
N ASN A 170 -13.81 74.12 43.55
CA ASN A 170 -14.30 75.41 44.07
C ASN A 170 -14.87 75.21 45.49
N PRO A 171 -14.14 75.61 46.55
CA PRO A 171 -14.72 75.76 47.88
C PRO A 171 -15.72 76.91 47.94
#